data_AF-A0A397CCJ4-F1
#
_entry.id   AF-A0A397CCJ4-F1
#
_cell.length_a   1.000
_cell.length_b   1.000
_cell.length_c   1.000
_cell.angle_alpha   90.00
_cell.angle_beta   90.00
_cell.angle_gamma   90.00
#
_symmetry.space_group_name_H-M   'P 1'
#
loop_
_entity.id
_entity.type
_entity.pdbx_description
1 polymer ?
#
loop_
_entity_poly.entity_id
_entity_poly.type
_entity_poly.pdbx_seq_one_letter_code
_entity_poly.pdbx_strand_id
1 'polypeptide(L)'
;NAILRQLVEAASDQGDTSPGEEFPHVSINNALLRKHFKHVTELFLKPFEEYFGMWSNHLNVATTPYMDIASFMKPFHAKEFLTALGKRSLKLPFALRTTKPKVKVLYARFIASPHFQPWFNYRRNECICAFEAVLYTLRETITAKELMRGPCGAPMTRPALVTLLAQIHKKIIVETAKSPVDETHVDTLHRHVHDVQHAIDLLSTTTTSM
;
A
#
# COMPACT_ATOMS: atom_id res chain seq x y z
N ASN A 1 -25.79 -22.48 2.49
CA ASN A 1 -25.45 -23.89 2.27
C ASN A 1 -26.28 -24.61 1.21
N ALA A 2 -27.29 -23.98 0.58
CA ALA A 2 -28.02 -24.59 -0.53
C ALA A 2 -27.16 -24.77 -1.80
N ILE A 3 -26.35 -23.76 -2.16
CA ILE A 3 -25.47 -23.79 -3.33
C ILE A 3 -24.47 -24.95 -3.22
N LEU A 4 -23.75 -25.08 -2.10
CA LEU A 4 -22.77 -26.18 -1.93
C LEU A 4 -23.41 -27.58 -1.98
N ARG A 5 -24.67 -27.74 -1.53
CA ARG A 5 -25.39 -29.03 -1.64
C ARG A 5 -25.77 -29.34 -3.09
N GLN A 6 -26.28 -28.34 -3.81
CA GLN A 6 -26.63 -28.47 -5.23
C GLN A 6 -25.43 -28.79 -6.11
N LEU A 7 -24.23 -28.34 -5.73
CA LEU A 7 -22.98 -28.62 -6.45
C LEU A 7 -22.43 -30.04 -6.19
N VAL A 8 -22.75 -30.64 -5.04
CA VAL A 8 -22.35 -32.02 -4.69
C VAL A 8 -23.27 -33.04 -5.38
N GLU A 9 -24.56 -32.75 -5.48
CA GLU A 9 -25.55 -33.63 -6.13
C GLU A 9 -25.37 -33.70 -7.66
N ALA A 10 -24.84 -32.65 -8.30
CA ALA A 10 -24.56 -32.65 -9.74
C ALA A 10 -23.31 -33.45 -10.15
N ALA A 11 -22.51 -33.93 -9.19
CA ALA A 11 -21.29 -34.69 -9.44
C ALA A 11 -21.51 -36.22 -9.43
N SER A 12 -22.65 -36.69 -8.93
CA SER A 12 -22.95 -38.13 -8.81
C SER A 12 -23.41 -38.82 -10.10
N ASP A 13 -23.73 -38.06 -11.15
CA ASP A 13 -24.08 -38.58 -12.48
C ASP A 13 -23.04 -38.09 -13.50
N GLN A 14 -21.93 -38.81 -13.69
CA GLN A 14 -21.06 -38.55 -14.85
C GLN A 14 -20.63 -39.85 -15.53
N GLY A 15 -21.14 -40.03 -16.75
CA GLY A 15 -20.57 -40.90 -17.76
C GLY A 15 -19.32 -40.28 -18.41
N ASP A 16 -18.58 -41.13 -19.13
CA ASP A 16 -17.26 -40.88 -19.72
C ASP A 16 -17.17 -39.56 -20.51
N THR A 17 -16.23 -38.68 -20.13
CA THR A 17 -15.75 -37.55 -20.95
C THR A 17 -14.29 -37.69 -21.29
N SER A 18 -13.96 -37.30 -22.52
CA SER A 18 -12.62 -37.24 -23.09
C SER A 18 -11.64 -36.44 -22.22
N PRO A 19 -10.33 -36.77 -22.23
CA PRO A 19 -9.34 -36.07 -21.41
C PRO A 19 -9.21 -34.61 -21.85
N GLY A 20 -9.57 -33.67 -20.96
CA GLY A 20 -9.34 -32.23 -21.15
C GLY A 20 -10.59 -31.37 -21.41
N GLU A 21 -11.76 -31.97 -21.58
CA GLU A 21 -13.01 -31.23 -21.78
C GLU A 21 -13.87 -31.27 -20.50
N GLU A 22 -13.84 -30.20 -19.70
CA GLU A 22 -14.74 -30.07 -18.55
C GLU A 22 -16.17 -29.88 -19.05
N PHE A 23 -17.08 -30.73 -18.60
CA PHE A 23 -18.50 -30.54 -18.89
C PHE A 23 -18.96 -29.11 -18.51
N PRO A 24 -19.88 -28.48 -19.27
CA PRO A 24 -20.32 -27.11 -19.00
C PRO A 24 -20.81 -26.86 -17.57
N HIS A 25 -21.49 -27.83 -16.94
CA HIS A 25 -21.96 -27.71 -15.55
C HIS A 25 -20.81 -27.73 -14.55
N VAL A 26 -19.74 -28.48 -14.81
CA VAL A 26 -18.52 -28.50 -13.99
C VAL A 26 -17.79 -27.17 -14.11
N SER A 27 -17.63 -26.63 -15.32
CA SER A 27 -16.98 -25.34 -15.54
C SER A 27 -17.75 -24.17 -14.88
N ILE A 28 -19.08 -24.15 -15.03
CA ILE A 28 -19.96 -23.16 -14.37
C ILE A 28 -19.86 -23.27 -12.85
N ASN A 29 -19.89 -24.49 -12.30
CA ASN A 29 -19.73 -24.74 -10.87
C ASN A 29 -18.38 -24.21 -10.37
N ASN A 30 -17.30 -24.57 -11.04
CA ASN A 30 -15.95 -24.11 -10.72
C ASN A 30 -15.84 -22.58 -10.74
N ALA A 31 -16.49 -21.91 -11.71
CA ALA A 31 -16.55 -20.45 -11.76
C ALA A 31 -17.32 -19.84 -10.56
N LEU A 32 -18.46 -20.43 -10.19
CA LEU A 32 -19.25 -19.99 -9.03
C LEU A 32 -18.48 -20.18 -7.71
N LEU A 33 -17.79 -21.31 -7.55
CA LEU A 33 -16.94 -21.58 -6.38
C LEU A 33 -15.78 -20.60 -6.31
N ARG A 34 -15.06 -20.37 -7.42
CA ARG A 34 -13.97 -19.38 -7.49
C ARG A 34 -14.46 -17.99 -7.11
N LYS A 35 -15.60 -17.56 -7.64
CA LYS A 35 -16.24 -16.27 -7.30
C LYS A 35 -16.59 -16.18 -5.82
N HIS A 36 -17.16 -17.25 -5.25
CA HIS A 36 -17.51 -17.29 -3.83
C HIS A 36 -16.27 -17.19 -2.93
N PHE A 37 -15.25 -18.02 -3.16
CA PHE A 37 -14.03 -18.00 -2.35
C PHE A 37 -13.25 -16.70 -2.51
N LYS A 38 -13.22 -16.10 -3.71
CA LYS A 38 -12.66 -14.76 -3.93
C LYS A 38 -13.36 -13.74 -3.03
N HIS A 39 -14.68 -13.68 -3.06
CA HIS A 39 -15.45 -12.74 -2.24
C HIS A 39 -15.25 -12.96 -0.73
N VAL A 40 -15.26 -14.21 -0.28
CA VAL A 40 -15.00 -14.55 1.13
C VAL A 40 -13.59 -14.12 1.55
N THR A 41 -12.60 -14.34 0.68
CA THR A 41 -11.20 -13.97 0.93
C THR A 41 -11.02 -12.46 0.99
N GLU A 42 -11.60 -11.70 0.07
CA GLU A 42 -11.57 -10.23 0.08
C GLU A 42 -12.14 -9.67 1.40
N LEU A 43 -13.29 -10.19 1.83
CA LEU A 43 -13.90 -9.77 3.10
C LEU A 43 -13.09 -10.19 4.32
N PHE A 44 -12.44 -11.36 4.28
CA PHE A 44 -11.55 -11.82 5.33
C PHE A 44 -10.29 -10.96 5.43
N LEU A 45 -9.70 -10.53 4.32
CA LEU A 45 -8.47 -9.74 4.29
C LEU A 45 -8.70 -8.25 4.54
N LYS A 46 -9.93 -7.75 4.38
CA LYS A 46 -10.31 -6.34 4.58
C LYS A 46 -9.74 -5.66 5.84
N PRO A 47 -9.63 -6.32 7.02
CA PRO A 47 -9.05 -5.67 8.20
C PRO A 47 -7.56 -5.31 8.06
N PHE A 48 -6.83 -5.91 7.12
CA PHE A 48 -5.43 -5.62 6.84
C PHE A 48 -5.23 -4.41 5.92
N GLU A 49 -6.28 -3.91 5.25
CA GLU A 49 -6.18 -2.79 4.31
C GLU A 49 -5.60 -1.52 4.95
N GLU A 50 -5.80 -1.32 6.27
CA GLU A 50 -5.23 -0.19 7.00
C GLU A 50 -3.70 -0.16 7.04
N TYR A 51 -3.02 -1.27 6.70
CA TYR A 51 -1.55 -1.37 6.68
C TYR A 51 -0.95 -1.15 5.29
N PHE A 52 -1.78 -0.95 4.26
CA PHE A 52 -1.35 -0.80 2.86
C PHE A 52 -1.54 0.63 2.33
N GLY A 53 -2.01 1.55 3.17
CA GLY A 53 -2.18 2.96 2.85
C GLY A 53 -1.34 3.90 3.70
N MET A 54 -1.47 5.19 3.40
CA MET A 54 -0.88 6.28 4.17
C MET A 54 -1.48 6.31 5.58
N TRP A 55 -0.62 6.20 6.59
CA TRP A 55 -1.08 6.11 7.97
C TRP A 55 -1.38 7.50 8.55
N SER A 56 -2.58 7.64 9.13
CA SER A 56 -3.11 8.91 9.67
C SER A 56 -2.25 9.55 10.76
N ASN A 57 -1.40 8.78 11.44
CA ASN A 57 -0.51 9.35 12.46
C ASN A 57 0.58 10.25 11.87
N HIS A 58 0.78 10.21 10.54
CA HIS A 58 1.67 11.13 9.83
C HIS A 58 0.95 12.36 9.28
N LEU A 59 -0.32 12.61 9.62
CA LEU A 59 -1.05 13.81 9.14
C LEU A 59 -0.42 15.13 9.59
N ASN A 60 0.37 15.11 10.67
CA ASN A 60 1.11 16.28 11.16
C ASN A 60 2.52 16.41 10.55
N VAL A 61 2.95 15.43 9.74
CA VAL A 61 4.22 15.47 9.02
C VAL A 61 3.92 15.97 7.61
N ALA A 62 4.60 17.05 7.21
CA ALA A 62 4.44 17.57 5.85
C ALA A 62 4.83 16.50 4.84
N THR A 63 3.88 16.12 3.97
CA THR A 63 4.14 15.22 2.85
C THR A 63 4.94 15.95 1.79
N THR A 64 6.01 15.33 1.31
CA THR A 64 6.84 15.88 0.24
C THR A 64 6.89 14.87 -0.91
N PRO A 65 7.20 15.30 -2.15
CA PRO A 65 7.43 14.36 -3.24
C PRO A 65 8.60 13.39 -2.99
N TYR A 66 9.41 13.62 -1.95
CA TYR A 66 10.64 12.89 -1.63
C TYR A 66 10.54 12.07 -0.34
N MET A 67 9.36 11.98 0.24
CA MET A 67 9.13 11.19 1.43
C MET A 67 9.38 9.69 1.20
N ASP A 68 9.86 9.01 2.23
CA ASP A 68 9.99 7.56 2.22
C ASP A 68 8.63 6.91 2.53
N ILE A 69 7.96 6.37 1.50
CA ILE A 69 6.61 5.80 1.62
C ILE A 69 6.53 4.73 2.71
N ALA A 70 7.54 3.86 2.83
CA ALA A 70 7.50 2.74 3.77
C ALA A 70 7.41 3.23 5.23
N SER A 71 8.10 4.35 5.53
CA SER A 71 8.12 5.00 6.84
C SER A 71 6.78 5.65 7.22
N PHE A 72 5.90 5.90 6.25
CA PHE A 72 4.57 6.50 6.48
C PHE A 72 3.43 5.48 6.46
N MET A 73 3.75 4.20 6.21
CA MET A 73 2.79 3.12 6.31
C MET A 73 2.71 2.58 7.73
N LYS A 74 1.51 2.19 8.17
CA LYS A 74 1.29 1.67 9.52
C LYS A 74 2.17 0.43 9.77
N PRO A 75 2.96 0.36 10.86
CA PRO A 75 3.68 -0.85 11.21
C PRO A 75 2.69 -1.95 11.60
N PHE A 76 2.99 -3.20 11.24
CA PHE A 76 2.13 -4.33 11.56
C PHE A 76 2.58 -5.02 12.85
N HIS A 77 1.73 -4.99 13.87
CA HIS A 77 1.92 -5.75 15.11
C HIS A 77 0.73 -6.67 15.34
N ALA A 78 0.98 -7.99 15.32
CA ALA A 78 -0.07 -9.00 15.44
C ALA A 78 -0.94 -8.83 16.70
N LYS A 79 -0.33 -8.52 17.86
CA LYS A 79 -1.03 -8.33 19.13
C LYS A 79 -1.99 -7.12 19.09
N GLU A 80 -1.53 -6.02 18.51
CA GLU A 80 -2.34 -4.80 18.36
C GLU A 80 -3.49 -5.03 17.39
N PHE A 81 -3.20 -5.68 16.26
CA PHE A 81 -4.21 -6.07 15.28
C PHE A 81 -5.31 -6.93 15.90
N LEU A 82 -4.96 -8.01 16.60
CA LEU A 82 -5.92 -8.91 17.25
C LEU A 82 -6.72 -8.22 18.37
N THR A 83 -6.11 -7.23 19.04
CA THR A 83 -6.79 -6.42 20.06
C THR A 83 -7.82 -5.49 19.42
N ALA A 84 -7.44 -4.78 18.35
CA ALA A 84 -8.32 -3.89 17.59
C ALA A 84 -9.48 -4.66 16.93
N LEU A 85 -9.23 -5.88 16.46
CA LEU A 85 -10.22 -6.77 15.86
C LEU A 85 -11.42 -7.05 16.80
N GLY A 86 -11.18 -7.15 18.11
CA GLY A 86 -12.25 -7.37 19.10
C GLY A 86 -13.17 -6.17 19.30
N LYS A 87 -12.68 -4.96 18.99
CA LYS A 87 -13.41 -3.68 19.12
C LYS A 87 -14.20 -3.34 17.86
N ARG A 88 -13.78 -3.85 16.68
CA ARG A 88 -14.43 -3.60 15.39
C ARG A 88 -15.64 -4.53 15.17
N SER A 89 -16.70 -4.00 14.58
CA SER A 89 -17.78 -4.84 14.03
C SER A 89 -17.34 -5.41 12.69
N LEU A 90 -16.78 -6.62 12.69
CA LEU A 90 -16.44 -7.31 11.44
C LEU A 90 -17.71 -7.85 10.80
N LYS A 91 -18.05 -7.34 9.61
CA LYS A 91 -19.07 -7.94 8.75
C LYS A 91 -18.44 -9.14 8.04
N LEU A 92 -18.24 -10.23 8.79
CA LEU A 92 -17.74 -11.47 8.21
C LEU A 92 -18.80 -12.09 7.28
N PRO A 93 -18.39 -12.70 6.16
CA PRO A 93 -19.28 -13.50 5.33
C PRO A 93 -20.01 -14.55 6.17
N PHE A 94 -21.20 -14.96 5.74
CA PHE A 94 -21.97 -16.00 6.43
C PHE A 94 -21.14 -17.26 6.73
N ALA A 95 -20.31 -17.69 5.78
CA ALA A 95 -19.42 -18.84 5.92
C ALA A 95 -18.38 -18.71 7.05
N LEU A 96 -18.02 -17.48 7.43
CA LEU A 96 -17.04 -17.17 8.48
C LEU A 96 -17.70 -16.57 9.73
N ARG A 97 -19.03 -16.51 9.78
CA ARG A 97 -19.76 -15.92 10.90
C ARG A 97 -19.54 -16.79 12.14
N THR A 98 -18.90 -16.22 13.15
CA THR A 98 -18.61 -16.92 14.41
C THR A 98 -18.49 -15.92 15.56
N THR A 99 -18.33 -16.43 16.79
CA THR A 99 -18.15 -15.61 17.99
C THR A 99 -16.84 -14.81 17.93
N LYS A 100 -16.79 -13.61 18.51
CA LYS A 100 -15.57 -12.76 18.54
C LYS A 100 -14.28 -13.49 18.97
N PRO A 101 -14.28 -14.37 20.01
CA PRO A 101 -13.08 -15.12 20.37
C PRO A 101 -12.60 -16.06 19.26
N LYS A 102 -13.52 -16.79 18.61
CA LYS A 102 -13.21 -17.67 17.48
C LYS A 102 -12.67 -16.89 16.27
N VAL A 103 -13.19 -15.69 16.02
CA VAL A 103 -12.63 -14.78 14.99
C VAL A 103 -11.18 -14.43 15.31
N LYS A 104 -10.87 -14.04 16.55
CA LYS A 104 -9.48 -13.74 16.94
C LYS A 104 -8.55 -14.92 16.73
N VAL A 105 -8.98 -16.13 17.09
CA VAL A 105 -8.19 -17.36 16.88
C VAL A 105 -7.97 -17.62 15.39
N LEU A 106 -8.98 -17.42 14.55
CA LEU A 106 -8.87 -17.58 13.10
C LEU A 106 -7.79 -16.64 12.51
N TYR A 107 -7.84 -15.35 12.85
CA TYR A 107 -6.83 -14.40 12.38
C TYR A 107 -5.46 -14.67 12.98
N ALA A 108 -5.37 -15.09 14.24
CA ALA A 108 -4.10 -15.46 14.85
C ALA A 108 -3.43 -16.65 14.12
N ARG A 109 -4.23 -17.67 13.75
CA ARG A 109 -3.75 -18.80 12.94
C ARG A 109 -3.34 -18.38 11.54
N PHE A 110 -4.10 -17.49 10.90
CA PHE A 110 -3.73 -16.95 9.60
C PHE A 110 -2.39 -16.20 9.67
N ILE A 111 -2.22 -15.30 10.65
CA ILE A 111 -0.98 -14.53 10.85
C ILE A 111 0.22 -15.45 11.13
N ALA A 112 0.01 -16.52 11.90
CA ALA A 112 1.05 -17.51 12.19
C ALA A 112 1.31 -18.49 11.03
N SER A 113 0.51 -18.44 9.95
CA SER A 113 0.69 -19.33 8.81
C SER A 113 1.91 -18.93 7.97
N PRO A 114 2.55 -19.89 7.28
CA PRO A 114 3.70 -19.62 6.42
C PRO A 114 3.36 -18.70 5.23
N HIS A 115 2.08 -18.55 4.89
CA HIS A 115 1.64 -17.75 3.74
C HIS A 115 1.42 -16.28 4.08
N PHE A 116 1.24 -15.93 5.36
CA PHE A 116 0.89 -14.57 5.74
C PHE A 116 2.00 -13.57 5.44
N GLN A 117 3.22 -13.81 5.93
CA GLN A 117 4.30 -12.85 5.78
C GLN A 117 4.68 -12.60 4.30
N PRO A 118 4.82 -13.64 3.44
CA PRO A 118 5.05 -13.43 2.02
C PRO A 118 3.93 -12.63 1.35
N TRP A 119 2.66 -12.97 1.62
CA TRP A 119 1.51 -12.26 1.07
C TRP A 119 1.47 -10.80 1.54
N PHE A 120 1.67 -10.56 2.83
CA PHE A 120 1.61 -9.22 3.41
C PHE A 120 2.71 -8.33 2.86
N ASN A 121 3.94 -8.84 2.77
CA ASN A 121 5.08 -8.12 2.21
C ASN A 121 4.89 -7.83 0.72
N TYR A 122 4.44 -8.83 -0.05
CA TYR A 122 4.13 -8.67 -1.47
C TYR A 122 3.11 -7.55 -1.66
N ARG A 123 1.98 -7.62 -0.94
CA ARG A 123 0.90 -6.63 -1.09
C ARG A 123 1.34 -5.23 -0.65
N ARG A 124 2.11 -5.13 0.43
CA ARG A 124 2.66 -3.85 0.91
C ARG A 124 3.64 -3.26 -0.11
N ASN A 125 4.51 -4.08 -0.70
CA ASN A 125 5.45 -3.65 -1.72
C ASN A 125 4.74 -3.18 -2.99
N GLU A 126 3.66 -3.85 -3.43
CA GLU A 126 2.84 -3.36 -4.55
C GLU A 126 2.33 -1.94 -4.28
N CYS A 127 1.82 -1.69 -3.07
CA CYS A 127 1.36 -0.35 -2.69
C CYS A 127 2.50 0.66 -2.65
N ILE A 128 3.67 0.29 -2.10
CA ILE A 128 4.87 1.15 -2.10
C ILE A 128 5.24 1.52 -3.53
N CYS A 129 5.34 0.54 -4.44
CA CYS A 129 5.65 0.79 -5.85
C CYS A 129 4.63 1.69 -6.53
N ALA A 130 3.33 1.50 -6.26
CA ALA A 130 2.28 2.35 -6.80
C ALA A 130 2.40 3.80 -6.30
N PHE A 131 2.68 4.02 -5.01
CA PHE A 131 2.93 5.35 -4.48
C PHE A 131 4.20 5.98 -5.05
N GLU A 132 5.30 5.22 -5.16
CA GLU A 132 6.54 5.70 -5.77
C GLU A 132 6.34 6.10 -7.23
N ALA A 133 5.53 5.37 -8.00
CA ALA A 133 5.21 5.74 -9.38
C ALA A 133 4.45 7.07 -9.45
N VAL A 134 3.50 7.31 -8.54
CA VAL A 134 2.80 8.61 -8.45
C VAL A 134 3.78 9.72 -8.06
N LEU A 135 4.65 9.49 -7.07
CA LEU A 135 5.65 10.47 -6.65
C LEU A 135 6.71 10.74 -7.73
N TYR A 136 7.04 9.74 -8.54
CA TYR A 136 7.90 9.89 -9.71
C TYR A 136 7.27 10.89 -10.70
N THR A 137 6.03 10.66 -11.12
CA THR A 137 5.32 11.57 -12.03
C THR A 137 5.17 12.98 -11.43
N LEU A 138 4.90 13.08 -10.13
CA LEU A 138 4.84 14.36 -9.44
C LEU A 138 6.18 15.10 -9.50
N ARG A 139 7.31 14.39 -9.29
CA ARG A 139 8.65 14.99 -9.39
C ARG A 139 8.96 15.52 -10.79
N GLU A 140 8.51 14.86 -11.84
CA GLU A 140 8.72 15.36 -13.21
C GLU A 140 7.87 16.58 -13.57
N THR A 141 6.76 16.81 -12.87
CA THR A 141 5.76 17.82 -13.25
C THR A 141 5.68 19.01 -12.30
N ILE A 142 6.19 18.86 -11.08
CA ILE A 142 6.10 19.91 -10.06
C ILE A 142 7.02 21.09 -10.39
N THR A 143 6.53 22.31 -10.19
CA THR A 143 7.37 23.50 -10.33
C THR A 143 8.19 23.76 -9.06
N ALA A 144 9.34 24.43 -9.19
CA ALA A 144 10.18 24.82 -8.06
C ALA A 144 9.40 25.56 -6.96
N LYS A 145 8.49 26.46 -7.36
CA LYS A 145 7.65 27.24 -6.44
C LYS A 145 6.66 26.36 -5.66
N GLU A 146 6.09 25.34 -6.30
CA GLU A 146 5.14 24.41 -5.66
C GLU A 146 5.86 23.41 -4.76
N LEU A 147 7.05 22.95 -5.17
CA LEU A 147 7.89 22.07 -4.37
C LEU A 147 8.25 22.66 -3.00
N MET A 148 8.41 23.99 -2.94
CA MET A 148 8.77 24.74 -1.73
C MET A 148 7.55 25.28 -0.97
N ARG A 149 6.34 24.78 -1.24
CA ARG A 149 5.12 25.10 -0.50
C ARG A 149 4.66 23.93 0.35
N GLY A 150 4.20 24.25 1.55
CA GLY A 150 3.55 23.29 2.43
C GLY A 150 2.14 22.93 1.96
N PRO A 151 1.46 21.98 2.64
CA PRO A 151 0.13 21.51 2.28
C PRO A 151 -0.96 22.60 2.21
N CYS A 152 -0.80 23.68 2.97
CA CYS A 152 -1.70 24.85 2.97
C CYS A 152 -1.32 25.92 1.94
N GLY A 153 -0.33 25.64 1.07
CA GLY A 153 0.19 26.59 0.09
C GLY A 153 1.12 27.65 0.67
N ALA A 154 1.36 27.67 1.98
CA ALA A 154 2.32 28.58 2.61
C ALA A 154 3.77 28.22 2.21
N PRO A 155 4.67 29.21 2.04
CA PRO A 155 6.08 28.92 1.79
C PRO A 155 6.68 28.13 2.96
N MET A 156 7.52 27.15 2.65
CA MET A 156 8.22 26.35 3.64
C MET A 156 9.17 27.20 4.49
N THR A 157 9.31 26.82 5.76
CA THR A 157 10.33 27.40 6.65
C THR A 157 11.72 26.89 6.28
N ARG A 158 12.77 27.62 6.66
CA ARG A 158 14.17 27.19 6.42
C ARG A 158 14.47 25.76 6.92
N PRO A 159 14.06 25.34 8.15
CA PRO A 159 14.27 23.96 8.59
C PRO A 159 13.55 22.92 7.72
N ALA A 160 12.36 23.25 7.22
CA ALA A 160 11.60 22.36 6.32
C ALA A 160 12.30 22.22 4.96
N LEU A 161 12.85 23.31 4.42
CA LEU A 161 13.64 23.27 3.18
C LEU A 161 14.93 22.45 3.33
N VAL A 162 15.64 22.59 4.45
CA VAL A 162 16.83 21.76 4.74
C VAL A 162 16.47 20.27 4.82
N THR A 163 15.33 19.95 5.43
CA THR A 163 14.82 18.57 5.50
C THR A 163 14.48 18.05 4.10
N LEU A 164 13.80 18.86 3.29
CA LEU A 164 13.49 18.52 1.90
C LEU A 164 14.76 18.28 1.08
N LEU A 165 15.77 19.14 1.20
CA LEU A 165 17.05 18.99 0.52
C LEU A 165 17.73 17.66 0.86
N ALA A 166 17.74 17.28 2.15
CA ALA A 166 18.27 15.98 2.58
C ALA A 166 17.50 14.79 1.97
N GLN A 167 16.17 14.90 1.85
CA GLN A 167 15.35 13.88 1.20
C GLN A 167 15.65 13.77 -0.30
N ILE A 168 15.86 14.90 -0.99
CA ILE A 168 16.23 14.91 -2.41
C ILE A 168 17.58 14.22 -2.63
N HIS A 169 18.60 14.56 -1.84
CA HIS A 169 19.91 13.91 -1.92
C HIS A 169 19.82 12.40 -1.67
N LYS A 170 19.05 11.97 -0.67
CA LYS A 170 18.82 10.54 -0.42
C LYS A 170 18.19 9.86 -1.63
N LYS A 171 17.22 10.51 -2.30
CA LYS A 171 16.58 9.96 -3.49
C LYS A 171 17.53 9.86 -4.67
N ILE A 172 18.38 10.86 -4.90
CA ILE A 172 19.42 10.83 -5.95
C ILE A 172 20.31 9.59 -5.77
N ILE A 173 20.82 9.34 -4.55
CA ILE A 173 21.66 8.16 -4.27
C ILE A 173 20.94 6.86 -4.66
N VAL A 174 19.65 6.74 -4.34
CA VAL A 174 18.85 5.55 -4.67
C VAL A 174 18.63 5.40 -6.17
N GLU A 175 18.32 6.50 -6.88
CA GLU A 175 18.05 6.47 -8.32
C GLU A 175 19.32 6.23 -9.15
N THR A 176 20.46 6.82 -8.75
CA THR A 176 21.76 6.58 -9.39
C THR A 176 22.29 5.15 -9.16
N ALA A 177 21.84 4.47 -8.10
CA ALA A 177 22.21 3.08 -7.84
C ALA A 177 21.41 2.05 -8.68
N LYS A 178 20.38 2.48 -9.43
CA LYS A 178 19.56 1.59 -10.27
C LYS A 178 20.30 1.16 -11.54
N SER A 179 19.85 0.07 -12.13
CA SER A 179 20.34 -0.42 -13.43
C SER A 179 19.16 -0.81 -14.33
N PRO A 180 18.92 -0.13 -15.47
CA PRO A 180 19.61 1.07 -15.93
C PRO A 180 19.30 2.30 -15.06
N VAL A 181 20.19 3.30 -15.09
CA VAL A 181 19.95 4.61 -14.46
C VAL A 181 19.04 5.43 -15.39
N ASP A 182 18.02 6.08 -14.82
CA ASP A 182 17.21 7.07 -15.53
C ASP A 182 17.88 8.44 -15.41
N GLU A 183 18.71 8.79 -16.39
CA GLU A 183 19.47 10.05 -16.38
C GLU A 183 18.56 11.28 -16.36
N THR A 184 17.45 11.24 -17.10
CA THR A 184 16.51 12.36 -17.17
C THR A 184 15.83 12.63 -15.83
N HIS A 185 15.46 11.56 -15.12
CA HIS A 185 14.89 11.69 -13.78
C HIS A 185 15.92 12.27 -12.82
N VAL A 186 17.15 11.75 -12.85
CA VAL A 186 18.25 12.21 -11.98
C VAL A 186 18.56 13.71 -12.23
N ASP A 187 18.55 14.17 -13.48
CA ASP A 187 18.70 15.58 -13.82
C ASP A 187 17.58 16.46 -13.25
N THR A 188 16.33 15.99 -13.30
CA THR A 188 15.20 16.65 -12.64
C THR A 188 15.43 16.76 -11.13
N LEU A 189 15.96 15.72 -10.48
CA LEU A 189 16.26 15.77 -9.05
C LEU A 189 17.37 16.78 -8.73
N HIS A 190 18.43 16.85 -9.54
CA HIS A 190 19.50 17.83 -9.39
C HIS A 190 19.01 19.27 -9.59
N ARG A 191 18.08 19.49 -10.51
CA ARG A 191 17.41 20.79 -10.67
C ARG A 191 16.68 21.21 -9.40
N HIS A 192 15.95 20.28 -8.78
CA HIS A 192 15.27 20.54 -7.51
C HIS A 192 16.25 20.82 -6.36
N VAL A 193 17.41 20.15 -6.31
CA VAL A 193 18.48 20.49 -5.35
C VAL A 193 18.91 21.94 -5.51
N HIS A 194 19.19 22.37 -6.74
CA HIS A 194 19.62 23.74 -7.03
C HIS A 194 18.56 24.76 -6.58
N ASP A 195 17.29 24.54 -6.94
CA ASP A 195 16.20 25.46 -6.61
C ASP A 195 15.97 25.59 -5.09
N VAL A 196 15.99 24.47 -4.38
CA VAL A 196 15.81 24.45 -2.92
C VAL A 196 17.01 25.08 -2.21
N GLN A 197 18.24 24.81 -2.67
CA GLN A 197 19.45 25.40 -2.10
C GLN A 197 19.45 26.93 -2.27
N HIS A 198 19.13 27.42 -3.47
CA HIS A 198 19.02 28.85 -3.73
C HIS A 198 17.98 29.53 -2.80
N ALA A 199 16.84 28.89 -2.55
CA ALA A 199 15.85 29.41 -1.61
C ALA A 199 16.34 29.44 -0.15
N ILE A 200 17.11 28.44 0.28
CA ILE A 200 17.73 28.43 1.63
C ILE A 200 18.73 29.58 1.77
N ASP A 201 19.51 29.86 0.74
CA ASP A 201 20.53 30.92 0.74
C ASP A 201 19.87 32.31 0.82
N LEU A 202 18.80 32.55 0.06
CA LEU A 202 18.00 33.79 0.14
C LEU A 202 17.40 34.04 1.53
N LEU A 203 16.95 33.00 2.21
CA LEU A 203 16.44 33.12 3.59
C LEU A 203 17.57 33.44 4.59
N SER A 204 18.80 33.02 4.28
CA SER A 204 19.98 33.25 5.14
C SER A 204 20.48 34.70 5.06
N THR A 205 20.45 35.31 3.88
CA THR A 205 20.84 36.72 3.69
C THR A 205 19.84 37.68 4.34
N THR A 206 18.55 37.37 4.28
CA THR A 206 17.49 38.22 4.84
C THR A 206 17.53 38.30 6.38
N THR A 207 17.99 37.25 7.07
CA THR A 207 18.13 37.25 8.54
C THR A 207 19.36 38.03 9.04
N THR A 208 20.34 38.31 8.17
CA THR A 208 21.59 39.00 8.56
C THR A 208 21.49 40.54 8.40
N SER A 209 20.44 41.04 7.75
CA SER A 209 20.21 42.48 7.52
C SER A 209 19.14 43.11 8.42
N MET A 210 18.77 42.47 9.53
CA MET A 210 17.96 43.03 10.63
C MET A 210 18.75 42.98 11.93
#